data_AF-A0A7X6VZQ0-F1
#
_entry.id   AF-A0A7X6VZQ0-F1
#
_cell.length_a   1.000
_cell.length_b   1.000
_cell.length_c   1.000
_cell.angle_alpha   90.00
_cell.angle_beta   90.00
_cell.angle_gamma   90.00
#
_symmetry.space_group_name_H-M   'P 1'
#
loop_
_entity.id
_entity.type
_entity.pdbx_description
1 polymer ?
#
loop_
_entity_poly.entity_id
_entity_poly.type
_entity_poly.pdbx_seq_one_letter_code
_entity_poly.pdbx_strand_id
1 'polypeptide(L)'
;MAKRKARGQGEGSIWYDEKRDIWRGAVSLGNGKRRQVQGTTKREVNEKLTQIKYDLQRGMVALTDETFGGYLADWLIGVEHTVRPTTYQRYARDCRLHIVPELGERPLAKLAPRDLQAFYTAKLKGGLSPRSVGHLHRVIHKALADAMRQEIIPRNVADVARPPHADSPQTRFLRADEARALLRAARGGPPGGAIRAGTHHRRAARGTPSASMG
;
A
#
# COMPACT_ATOMS: atom_id res chain seq x y z
N MET A 1 -5.91 6.12 -53.69
CA MET A 1 -5.00 7.18 -53.20
C MET A 1 -4.62 6.91 -51.75
N ALA A 2 -3.32 7.06 -51.45
CA ALA A 2 -2.64 7.11 -50.15
C ALA A 2 -2.81 5.94 -49.14
N LYS A 3 -1.83 5.03 -49.17
CA LYS A 3 -1.55 3.95 -48.20
C LYS A 3 -1.35 4.55 -46.80
N ARG A 4 -2.23 4.23 -45.85
CA ARG A 4 -2.19 4.71 -44.46
C ARG A 4 -0.95 4.14 -43.77
N LYS A 5 0.11 4.96 -43.63
CA LYS A 5 1.37 4.60 -42.97
C LYS A 5 1.06 4.19 -41.52
N ALA A 6 1.16 2.90 -41.22
CA ALA A 6 1.12 2.38 -39.85
C ALA A 6 2.21 3.08 -39.03
N ARG A 7 1.84 3.75 -37.94
CA ARG A 7 2.76 4.55 -37.12
C ARG A 7 3.24 3.73 -35.93
N GLY A 8 4.55 3.85 -35.65
CA GLY A 8 5.26 3.08 -34.63
C GLY A 8 4.62 3.22 -33.25
N GLN A 9 4.56 2.09 -32.54
CA GLN A 9 4.07 2.04 -31.16
C GLN A 9 5.01 2.86 -30.26
N GLY A 10 4.48 3.92 -29.63
CA GLY A 10 5.20 4.69 -28.59
C GLY A 10 5.13 6.21 -28.73
N GLU A 11 4.80 6.73 -29.90
CA GLU A 11 4.61 8.17 -30.11
C GLU A 11 3.15 8.54 -29.84
N GLY A 12 2.93 9.27 -28.73
CA GLY A 12 1.63 9.87 -28.43
C GLY A 12 1.08 10.57 -29.67
N SER A 13 -0.17 10.31 -30.02
CA SER A 13 -0.77 10.84 -31.23
C SER A 13 -0.84 12.35 -31.09
N ILE A 14 0.07 13.08 -31.76
CA ILE A 14 -0.04 14.53 -31.97
C ILE A 14 -0.64 14.74 -33.35
N TRP A 15 -1.75 15.46 -33.44
CA TRP A 15 -2.40 15.81 -34.69
C TRP A 15 -2.84 17.27 -34.69
N TYR A 16 -2.91 17.85 -35.89
CA TYR A 16 -3.38 19.21 -36.09
C TYR A 16 -4.90 19.20 -36.34
N ASP A 17 -5.62 20.10 -35.69
CA ASP A 17 -7.07 20.29 -35.87
C ASP A 17 -7.30 21.57 -36.69
N GLU A 18 -7.38 21.42 -38.02
CA GLU A 18 -7.53 22.54 -38.98
C GLU A 18 -8.79 23.39 -38.75
N LYS A 19 -9.83 22.82 -38.11
CA LYS A 19 -11.08 23.56 -37.84
C LYS A 19 -10.95 24.55 -36.67
N ARG A 20 -9.97 24.34 -35.80
CA ARG A 20 -9.77 25.13 -34.57
C ARG A 20 -8.40 25.80 -34.50
N ASP A 21 -7.57 25.61 -35.53
CA ASP A 21 -6.20 26.13 -35.61
C ASP A 21 -5.33 25.76 -34.37
N ILE A 22 -5.53 24.55 -33.84
CA ILE A 22 -4.84 24.06 -32.64
C ILE A 22 -4.20 22.70 -32.87
N TRP A 23 -3.08 22.48 -32.19
CA TRP A 23 -2.45 21.18 -32.04
C TRP A 23 -3.09 20.41 -30.90
N ARG A 24 -3.34 19.11 -31.10
CA ARG A 24 -3.83 18.18 -30.08
C ARG A 24 -2.87 17.02 -29.92
N GLY A 25 -2.73 16.56 -28.69
CA GLY A 25 -1.90 15.42 -28.32
C GLY A 25 -2.64 14.49 -27.37
N ALA A 26 -2.50 13.18 -27.53
CA ALA A 26 -3.02 12.20 -26.57
C ALA A 26 -1.91 11.32 -26.00
N VAL A 27 -1.93 11.11 -24.69
CA VAL A 27 -1.09 10.12 -24.01
C VAL A 27 -1.95 9.07 -23.32
N SER A 28 -1.57 7.82 -23.47
CA SER A 28 -2.18 6.70 -22.74
C SER A 28 -1.67 6.70 -21.31
N LEU A 29 -2.57 6.62 -20.34
CA LEU A 29 -2.21 6.60 -18.93
C LEU A 29 -1.87 5.18 -18.43
N GLY A 30 -2.05 4.13 -19.24
CA GLY A 30 -1.74 2.74 -18.87
C GLY A 30 -2.97 1.92 -18.51
N ASN A 31 -3.96 2.51 -17.83
CA ASN A 31 -5.25 1.88 -17.49
C ASN A 31 -6.31 1.97 -18.60
N GLY A 32 -5.90 2.11 -19.86
CA GLY A 32 -6.81 2.32 -20.99
C GLY A 32 -7.44 3.73 -21.09
N LYS A 33 -7.35 4.58 -20.06
CA LYS A 33 -7.76 5.99 -20.16
C LYS A 33 -6.71 6.82 -20.91
N ARG A 34 -7.18 7.74 -21.75
CA ARG A 34 -6.34 8.64 -22.55
C ARG A 34 -6.55 10.07 -22.09
N ARG A 35 -5.47 10.77 -21.75
CA ARG A 35 -5.51 12.21 -21.47
C ARG A 35 -5.16 12.98 -22.74
N GLN A 36 -6.05 13.88 -23.13
CA GLN A 36 -5.84 14.77 -24.28
C GLN A 36 -5.34 16.13 -23.80
N VAL A 37 -4.37 16.69 -24.52
CA VAL A 37 -3.87 18.06 -24.35
C VAL A 37 -3.99 18.81 -25.65
N GLN A 38 -4.21 20.12 -25.54
CA GLN A 38 -4.28 21.04 -26.66
C GLN A 38 -3.29 22.20 -26.46
N GLY A 39 -2.82 22.77 -27.56
CA GLY A 39 -1.92 23.91 -27.60
C GLY A 39 -1.95 24.58 -28.97
N THR A 40 -1.48 25.81 -29.04
CA THR A 40 -1.43 26.57 -30.30
C THR A 40 -0.23 26.17 -31.16
N THR A 41 0.79 25.56 -30.55
CA THR A 41 1.97 25.07 -31.29
C THR A 41 2.25 23.59 -31.03
N LYS A 42 2.84 22.92 -32.03
CA LYS A 42 3.31 21.53 -31.91
C LYS A 42 4.30 21.36 -30.75
N ARG A 43 5.15 22.36 -30.52
CA ARG A 43 6.15 22.38 -29.44
C ARG A 43 5.49 22.41 -28.07
N GLU A 44 4.52 23.31 -27.88
CA GLU A 44 3.78 23.43 -26.61
C GLU A 44 3.03 22.13 -26.28
N VAL A 45 2.41 21.48 -27.27
CA VAL A 45 1.75 20.18 -27.07
C VAL A 45 2.76 19.10 -26.71
N ASN A 46 3.94 19.09 -27.33
CA ASN A 46 4.99 18.12 -27.02
C ASN A 46 5.59 18.33 -25.62
N GLU A 47 5.78 19.59 -25.19
CA GLU A 47 6.21 19.93 -23.83
C GLU A 47 5.16 19.51 -22.80
N LYS A 48 3.87 19.78 -23.06
CA LYS A 48 2.76 19.29 -22.22
C LYS A 48 2.68 17.76 -22.16
N LEU A 49 2.91 17.06 -23.27
CA LEU A 49 2.94 15.60 -23.30
C LEU A 49 4.15 15.04 -22.55
N THR A 50 5.33 15.65 -22.71
CA THR A 50 6.55 15.27 -21.98
C THR A 50 6.36 15.51 -20.49
N GLN A 51 5.73 16.63 -20.09
CA GLN A 51 5.38 16.92 -18.71
C GLN A 51 4.39 15.90 -18.17
N ILE A 52 3.33 15.54 -18.90
CA ILE A 52 2.39 14.51 -18.45
C ILE A 52 3.07 13.15 -18.33
N LYS A 53 3.97 12.78 -19.25
CA LYS A 53 4.76 11.54 -19.14
C LYS A 53 5.69 11.56 -17.93
N TYR A 54 6.34 12.70 -17.67
CA TYR A 54 7.20 12.91 -16.51
C TYR A 54 6.42 12.86 -15.20
N ASP A 55 5.22 13.46 -15.19
CA ASP A 55 4.28 13.43 -14.08
C ASP A 55 3.72 12.01 -13.90
N LEU A 56 3.51 11.24 -14.98
CA LEU A 56 3.13 9.83 -14.92
C LEU A 56 4.24 8.99 -14.26
N GLN A 57 5.49 9.20 -14.69
CA GLN A 57 6.67 8.55 -14.12
C GLN A 57 6.87 8.92 -12.65
N ARG A 58 6.49 10.14 -12.25
CA ARG A 58 6.51 10.60 -10.85
C ARG A 58 5.27 10.22 -10.05
N GLY A 59 4.24 9.65 -10.69
CA GLY A 59 2.96 9.31 -10.07
C GLY A 59 2.09 10.50 -9.68
N MET A 60 2.28 11.66 -10.32
CA MET A 60 1.50 12.88 -10.10
C MET A 60 0.27 13.00 -11.01
N VAL A 61 0.09 12.09 -11.97
CA VAL A 61 -1.11 12.04 -12.80
C VAL A 61 -2.09 11.02 -12.23
N ALA A 62 -3.32 11.49 -11.98
CA ALA A 62 -4.39 10.62 -11.54
C ALA A 62 -4.75 9.60 -12.62
N LEU A 63 -4.42 8.33 -12.37
CA LEU A 63 -4.88 7.21 -13.19
C LEU A 63 -6.35 6.93 -12.91
N THR A 64 -6.75 7.04 -11.65
CA THR A 64 -8.13 6.83 -11.22
C THR A 64 -8.63 8.04 -10.44
N ASP A 65 -9.93 8.26 -10.55
CA ASP A 65 -10.66 9.22 -9.72
C ASP A 65 -11.22 8.54 -8.46
N GLU A 66 -10.84 7.28 -8.23
CA GLU A 66 -11.29 6.47 -7.11
C GLU A 66 -10.68 6.99 -5.79
N THR A 67 -11.50 7.01 -4.74
CA THR A 67 -11.04 7.37 -3.41
C THR A 67 -10.29 6.20 -2.78
N PHE A 68 -9.35 6.50 -1.88
CA PHE A 68 -8.62 5.45 -1.19
C PHE A 68 -9.55 4.58 -0.34
N GLY A 69 -10.62 5.15 0.21
CA GLY A 69 -11.64 4.42 0.96
C GLY A 69 -12.41 3.42 0.09
N GLY A 70 -12.81 3.83 -1.12
CA GLY A 70 -13.46 2.95 -2.10
C GLY A 70 -12.56 1.79 -2.49
N TYR A 71 -11.31 2.12 -2.86
CA TYR A 71 -10.30 1.11 -3.20
C TYR A 71 -10.06 0.11 -2.07
N LEU A 72 -9.98 0.58 -0.81
CA LEU A 72 -9.77 -0.30 0.33
C LEU A 72 -10.95 -1.25 0.57
N ALA A 73 -12.17 -0.86 0.26
CA ALA A 73 -13.34 -1.74 0.37
C ALA A 73 -13.25 -2.89 -0.64
N ASP A 74 -12.96 -2.58 -1.90
CA ASP A 74 -12.79 -3.57 -2.96
C ASP A 74 -11.57 -4.47 -2.72
N TRP A 75 -10.47 -3.86 -2.26
CA TRP A 75 -9.26 -4.58 -1.88
C TRP A 75 -9.52 -5.58 -0.75
N LEU A 76 -10.29 -5.19 0.28
CA LEU A 76 -10.64 -6.08 1.40
C LEU A 76 -11.38 -7.33 0.93
N ILE A 77 -12.35 -7.18 0.01
CA ILE A 77 -13.09 -8.31 -0.58
C ILE A 77 -12.11 -9.26 -1.29
N GLY A 78 -11.17 -8.72 -2.07
CA GLY A 78 -10.18 -9.52 -2.78
C GLY A 78 -9.19 -10.26 -1.87
N VAL A 79 -8.75 -9.65 -0.77
CA VAL A 79 -7.76 -10.28 0.13
C VAL A 79 -8.36 -11.30 1.08
N GLU A 80 -9.68 -11.27 1.33
CA GLU A 80 -10.37 -12.16 2.28
C GLU A 80 -10.03 -13.65 2.07
N HIS A 81 -10.01 -14.10 0.81
CA HIS A 81 -9.69 -15.49 0.47
C HIS A 81 -8.19 -15.78 0.33
N THR A 82 -7.35 -14.74 0.32
CA THR A 82 -5.90 -14.86 0.12
C THR A 82 -5.14 -14.90 1.43
N VAL A 83 -5.66 -14.25 2.48
CA VAL A 83 -5.01 -14.15 3.79
C VAL A 83 -5.70 -15.02 4.83
N ARG A 84 -4.99 -15.31 5.93
CA ARG A 84 -5.58 -16.02 7.07
C ARG A 84 -6.74 -15.20 7.65
N PRO A 85 -7.81 -15.84 8.15
CA PRO A 85 -8.97 -15.12 8.70
C PRO A 85 -8.62 -14.11 9.80
N THR A 86 -7.65 -14.43 10.67
CA THR A 86 -7.20 -13.53 11.73
C THR A 86 -6.43 -12.31 11.21
N THR A 87 -5.77 -12.44 10.06
CA THR A 87 -5.11 -11.33 9.37
C THR A 87 -6.15 -10.44 8.70
N TYR A 88 -7.15 -11.04 8.03
CA TYR A 88 -8.25 -10.29 7.42
C TYR A 88 -9.01 -9.45 8.46
N GLN A 89 -9.39 -10.06 9.59
CA GLN A 89 -10.05 -9.33 10.68
C GLN A 89 -9.24 -8.13 11.17
N ARG A 90 -7.91 -8.26 11.25
CA ARG A 90 -7.02 -7.14 11.59
C ARG A 90 -7.02 -6.08 10.50
N TYR A 91 -6.91 -6.46 9.23
CA TYR A 91 -6.93 -5.52 8.11
C TYR A 91 -8.26 -4.76 8.08
N ALA A 92 -9.39 -5.45 8.12
CA ALA A 92 -10.72 -4.85 8.13
C ALA A 92 -10.90 -3.89 9.31
N ARG A 93 -10.48 -4.29 10.51
CA ARG A 93 -10.52 -3.43 11.70
C ARG A 93 -9.65 -2.18 11.54
N ASP A 94 -8.40 -2.35 11.13
CA ASP A 94 -7.44 -1.26 11.01
C ASP A 94 -7.87 -0.28 9.90
N CYS A 95 -8.41 -0.78 8.78
CA CYS A 95 -9.02 0.02 7.73
C CYS A 95 -10.21 0.83 8.27
N ARG A 96 -11.20 0.17 8.89
CA ARG A 96 -12.44 0.78 9.36
C ARG A 96 -12.22 1.81 10.46
N LEU A 97 -11.39 1.50 11.45
CA LEU A 97 -11.23 2.33 12.66
C LEU A 97 -10.22 3.47 12.49
N HIS A 98 -9.24 3.30 11.59
CA HIS A 98 -8.11 4.22 11.56
C HIS A 98 -7.88 4.83 10.18
N ILE A 99 -7.84 4.01 9.12
CA ILE A 99 -7.40 4.46 7.79
C ILE A 99 -8.52 5.21 7.07
N VAL A 100 -9.69 4.59 6.93
CA VAL A 100 -10.84 5.17 6.19
C VAL A 100 -11.29 6.52 6.77
N PRO A 101 -11.41 6.72 8.11
CA PRO A 101 -11.85 7.99 8.66
C PRO A 101 -10.95 9.20 8.35
N GLU A 102 -9.65 8.99 8.08
CA GLU A 102 -8.69 10.10 7.86
C GLU A 102 -8.15 10.18 6.43
N LEU A 103 -8.01 9.04 5.76
CA LEU A 103 -7.45 8.93 4.41
C LEU A 103 -8.48 8.49 3.37
N GLY A 104 -9.68 8.06 3.78
CA GLY A 104 -10.68 7.44 2.90
C GLY A 104 -11.18 8.38 1.79
N GLU A 105 -11.44 9.64 2.12
CA GLU A 105 -11.94 10.65 1.17
C GLU A 105 -10.88 11.13 0.17
N ARG A 106 -9.60 10.85 0.41
CA ARG A 106 -8.54 11.30 -0.48
C ARG A 106 -8.53 10.46 -1.75
N PRO A 107 -8.39 11.08 -2.95
CA PRO A 107 -8.19 10.33 -4.18
C PRO A 107 -6.92 9.48 -4.09
N LEU A 108 -7.03 8.19 -4.44
CA LEU A 108 -5.94 7.23 -4.36
C LEU A 108 -4.70 7.73 -5.13
N ALA A 109 -4.91 8.30 -6.31
CA ALA A 109 -3.83 8.77 -7.16
C ALA A 109 -3.21 10.12 -6.74
N LYS A 110 -3.81 10.83 -5.77
CA LYS A 110 -3.25 12.06 -5.18
C LYS A 110 -2.64 11.85 -3.81
N LEU A 111 -2.66 10.61 -3.30
CA LEU A 111 -2.11 10.31 -1.99
C LEU A 111 -0.60 10.58 -1.99
N ALA A 112 -0.13 11.51 -1.15
CA ALA A 112 1.28 11.85 -1.08
C ALA A 112 1.95 11.22 0.16
N PRO A 113 3.29 11.04 0.15
CA PRO A 113 4.03 10.61 1.34
C PRO A 113 3.81 11.54 2.55
N ARG A 114 3.58 12.84 2.28
CA ARG A 114 3.26 13.84 3.31
C ARG A 114 1.94 13.54 4.04
N ASP A 115 0.93 13.05 3.31
CA ASP A 115 -0.36 12.69 3.90
C ASP A 115 -0.22 11.49 4.83
N LEU A 116 0.56 10.49 4.41
CA LEU A 116 0.87 9.32 5.25
C LEU A 116 1.66 9.71 6.50
N GLN A 117 2.63 10.62 6.38
CA GLN A 117 3.40 11.10 7.53
C GLN A 117 2.52 11.89 8.50
N ALA A 118 1.63 12.75 7.98
CA ALA A 118 0.67 13.50 8.79
C ALA A 118 -0.29 12.55 9.52
N PHE A 119 -0.79 11.53 8.84
CA PHE A 119 -1.61 10.46 9.42
C PHE A 119 -0.88 9.74 10.55
N TYR A 120 0.36 9.28 10.34
CA TYR A 120 1.13 8.60 11.41
C TYR A 120 1.36 9.52 12.61
N THR A 121 1.66 10.79 12.37
CA THR A 121 1.86 11.79 13.43
C THR A 121 0.57 12.01 14.22
N ALA A 122 -0.57 12.10 13.54
CA ALA A 122 -1.88 12.25 14.18
C ALA A 122 -2.21 11.03 15.06
N LYS A 123 -1.96 9.80 14.57
CA LYS A 123 -2.20 8.58 15.36
C LYS A 123 -1.30 8.47 16.59
N LEU A 124 -0.02 8.86 16.49
CA LEU A 124 0.87 8.93 17.65
C LEU A 124 0.37 9.93 18.69
N LYS A 125 -0.05 11.14 18.25
CA LYS A 125 -0.62 12.16 19.14
C LYS A 125 -1.95 11.70 19.77
N GLY A 126 -2.72 10.90 19.07
CA GLY A 126 -3.96 10.28 19.56
C GLY A 126 -3.74 9.09 20.50
N GLY A 127 -2.50 8.80 20.93
CA GLY A 127 -2.19 7.79 21.93
C GLY A 127 -1.96 6.37 21.37
N LEU A 128 -1.91 6.18 20.04
CA LEU A 128 -1.52 4.88 19.49
C LEU A 128 -0.02 4.65 19.68
N SER A 129 0.34 3.44 20.11
CA SER A 129 1.74 3.04 20.21
C SER A 129 2.44 3.04 18.84
N PRO A 130 3.78 3.27 18.79
CA PRO A 130 4.55 3.15 17.55
C PRO A 130 4.37 1.78 16.87
N ARG A 131 4.19 0.72 17.65
CA ARG A 131 3.90 -0.63 17.14
C ARG A 131 2.54 -0.70 16.44
N SER A 132 1.53 -0.03 16.95
CA SER A 132 0.20 0.05 16.32
C SER A 132 0.29 0.82 15.01
N VAL A 133 0.97 1.97 15.00
CA VAL A 133 1.20 2.77 13.79
C VAL A 133 1.98 1.97 12.74
N GLY A 134 2.98 1.18 13.15
CA GLY A 134 3.70 0.27 12.26
C GLY A 134 2.85 -0.88 11.71
N HIS A 135 1.75 -1.27 12.37
CA HIS A 135 0.76 -2.17 11.76
C HIS A 135 -0.05 -1.44 10.69
N LEU A 136 -0.56 -0.23 11.00
CA LEU A 136 -1.31 0.59 10.03
C LEU A 136 -0.50 0.84 8.76
N HIS A 137 0.78 1.19 8.92
CA HIS A 137 1.70 1.36 7.80
C HIS A 137 1.81 0.10 6.94
N ARG A 138 1.94 -1.09 7.54
CA ARG A 138 2.02 -2.35 6.79
C ARG A 138 0.74 -2.66 6.01
N VAL A 139 -0.42 -2.35 6.58
CA VAL A 139 -1.71 -2.52 5.87
C VAL A 139 -1.79 -1.57 4.68
N ILE A 140 -1.49 -0.29 4.88
CA ILE A 140 -1.49 0.73 3.80
C ILE A 140 -0.48 0.35 2.72
N HIS A 141 0.74 -0.03 3.10
CA HIS A 141 1.79 -0.43 2.18
C HIS A 141 1.36 -1.63 1.33
N LYS A 142 0.77 -2.65 1.96
CA LYS A 142 0.27 -3.84 1.26
C LYS A 142 -0.85 -3.49 0.28
N ALA A 143 -1.83 -2.69 0.69
CA ALA A 143 -2.91 -2.26 -0.18
C ALA A 143 -2.38 -1.47 -1.40
N LEU A 144 -1.47 -0.52 -1.19
CA LEU A 144 -0.85 0.25 -2.28
C LEU A 144 0.05 -0.61 -3.17
N ALA A 145 0.75 -1.60 -2.62
CA ALA A 145 1.52 -2.54 -3.41
C ALA A 145 0.60 -3.42 -4.29
N ASP A 146 -0.60 -3.75 -3.81
CA ASP A 146 -1.59 -4.51 -4.57
C ASP A 146 -2.21 -3.63 -5.67
N ALA A 147 -2.50 -2.37 -5.37
CA ALA A 147 -2.93 -1.37 -6.36
C ALA A 147 -1.90 -1.19 -7.48
N MET A 148 -0.62 -1.17 -7.13
CA MET A 148 0.47 -1.05 -8.09
C MET A 148 0.57 -2.30 -8.99
N ARG A 149 0.39 -3.51 -8.43
CA ARG A 149 0.34 -4.75 -9.22
C ARG A 149 -0.87 -4.83 -10.15
N GLN A 150 -1.95 -4.14 -9.80
CA GLN A 150 -3.14 -4.00 -10.64
C GLN A 150 -3.04 -2.80 -11.60
N GLU A 151 -1.89 -2.13 -11.67
CA GLU A 151 -1.63 -0.94 -12.52
C GLU A 151 -2.61 0.23 -12.27
N ILE A 152 -3.23 0.26 -11.08
CA ILE A 152 -4.14 1.33 -10.64
C ILE A 152 -3.35 2.58 -10.26
N ILE A 153 -2.19 2.38 -9.61
CA ILE A 153 -1.24 3.44 -9.27
C ILE A 153 0.14 3.10 -9.84
N PRO A 154 0.94 4.10 -10.25
CA PRO A 154 2.23 3.85 -10.87
C PRO A 154 3.34 3.63 -9.82
N ARG A 155 3.08 4.02 -8.57
CA ARG A 155 4.05 3.98 -7.48
C ARG A 155 3.36 3.77 -6.14
N ASN A 156 3.98 2.98 -5.28
CA ASN A 156 3.61 2.91 -3.87
C ASN A 156 4.20 4.09 -3.07
N VAL A 157 3.34 4.98 -2.59
CA VAL A 157 3.75 6.17 -1.81
C VAL A 157 4.15 5.85 -0.37
N ALA A 158 3.79 4.65 0.12
CA ALA A 158 4.22 4.20 1.44
C ALA A 158 5.70 3.82 1.50
N ASP A 159 6.37 3.53 0.37
CA ASP A 159 7.82 3.23 0.36
C ASP A 159 8.68 4.42 0.81
N VAL A 160 8.16 5.64 0.64
CA VAL A 160 8.87 6.88 1.00
C VAL A 160 8.51 7.35 2.40
N ALA A 161 7.29 7.03 2.85
CA ALA A 161 6.82 7.42 4.16
C ALA A 161 7.57 6.62 5.23
N ARG A 162 8.22 7.31 6.17
CA ARG A 162 8.97 6.65 7.25
C ARG A 162 8.02 6.40 8.43
N PRO A 163 7.62 5.14 8.71
CA PRO A 163 6.87 4.87 9.93
C PRO A 163 7.75 5.15 11.16
N PRO A 164 7.15 5.55 12.29
CA PRO A 164 7.88 5.73 13.54
C PRO A 164 8.52 4.40 13.95
N HIS A 165 9.81 4.45 14.32
CA HIS A 165 10.53 3.29 14.81
C HIS A 165 9.88 2.83 16.12
N ALA A 166 9.34 1.62 16.14
CA ALA A 166 8.90 1.03 17.40
C ALA A 166 10.12 0.43 18.07
N ASP A 167 10.58 1.02 19.18
CA ASP A 167 11.42 0.30 20.12
C ASP A 167 10.64 -0.95 20.53
N SER A 168 11.27 -2.11 20.36
CA SER A 168 10.66 -3.37 20.76
C SER A 168 10.43 -3.29 22.27
N PRO A 169 9.18 -3.37 22.78
CA PRO A 169 8.99 -3.42 24.22
C PRO A 169 9.79 -4.59 24.74
N GLN A 170 10.74 -4.33 25.64
CA GLN A 170 11.50 -5.38 26.30
C GLN A 170 10.48 -6.32 26.92
N THR A 171 10.33 -7.50 26.33
CA THR A 171 9.44 -8.52 26.88
C THR A 171 10.09 -8.94 28.18
N ARG A 172 9.60 -8.42 29.30
CA ARG A 172 10.08 -8.82 30.62
C ARG A 172 9.71 -10.29 30.81
N PHE A 173 10.70 -11.15 30.68
CA PHE A 173 10.56 -12.55 31.08
C PHE A 173 10.40 -12.59 32.60
N LEU A 174 9.46 -13.41 33.09
CA LEU A 174 9.35 -13.69 34.52
C LEU A 174 10.69 -14.28 34.99
N ARG A 175 11.29 -13.68 36.02
CA ARG A 175 12.45 -14.28 36.67
C ARG A 175 12.02 -15.57 37.37
N ALA A 176 12.95 -16.50 37.58
CA ALA A 176 12.65 -17.82 38.15
C ALA A 176 11.87 -17.72 39.48
N ASP A 177 12.14 -16.68 40.27
CA ASP A 177 11.48 -16.47 41.56
C ASP A 177 10.04 -15.94 41.40
N GLU A 178 9.78 -15.13 40.38
CA GLU A 178 8.45 -14.64 40.02
C GLU A 178 7.58 -15.76 39.41
N ALA A 179 8.19 -16.63 38.60
CA ALA A 179 7.54 -17.83 38.10
C ALA A 179 7.20 -18.81 39.24
N ARG A 180 8.10 -18.98 40.23
CA ARG A 180 7.83 -19.78 41.43
C ARG A 180 6.75 -19.14 42.31
N ALA A 181 6.70 -17.81 42.43
CA ALA A 181 5.64 -17.11 43.15
C ALA A 181 4.28 -17.30 42.47
N LEU A 182 4.22 -17.19 41.14
CA LEU A 182 3.02 -17.45 40.34
C LEU A 182 2.53 -18.91 40.49
N LEU A 183 3.44 -19.87 40.42
CA LEU A 183 3.14 -21.30 40.61
C LEU A 183 2.71 -21.67 42.03
N ARG A 184 3.10 -20.87 43.05
CA ARG A 184 2.63 -21.02 44.43
C ARG A 184 1.24 -20.42 44.59
N ALA A 185 0.99 -19.24 44.05
CA ALA A 185 -0.32 -18.60 44.05
C ALA A 185 -1.37 -19.43 43.30
N ALA A 186 -1.00 -20.07 42.18
CA ALA A 186 -1.91 -20.91 41.41
C ALA A 186 -2.26 -22.26 42.07
N ARG A 187 -1.47 -22.72 43.05
CA ARG A 187 -1.73 -23.97 43.79
C ARG A 187 -2.78 -23.82 44.90
N GLY A 188 -3.15 -22.60 45.28
CA GLY A 188 -4.15 -22.32 46.31
C GLY A 188 -5.55 -21.98 45.80
N GLY A 189 -5.76 -21.95 44.47
CA GLY A 189 -7.06 -21.67 43.84
C GLY A 189 -7.73 -22.93 43.31
N PRO A 190 -9.07 -22.94 43.14
CA PRO A 190 -9.80 -24.13 42.68
C PRO A 190 -9.31 -24.59 41.29
N PRO A 191 -9.27 -25.92 41.02
CA PRO A 191 -8.72 -26.47 39.80
C PRO A 191 -9.66 -26.17 38.62
N GLY A 192 -9.42 -25.06 37.93
CA GLY A 192 -10.22 -24.66 36.76
C GLY A 192 -9.67 -23.49 35.93
N GLY A 193 -8.52 -22.92 36.28
CA GLY A 193 -7.90 -21.84 35.51
C GLY A 193 -6.80 -22.37 34.60
N ALA A 194 -7.14 -22.86 33.41
CA ALA A 194 -6.16 -23.27 32.41
C ALA A 194 -5.31 -22.07 31.95
N ILE A 195 -4.15 -21.86 32.57
CA ILE A 195 -3.12 -20.94 32.07
C ILE A 195 -2.53 -21.60 30.82
N ARG A 196 -3.04 -21.22 29.65
CA ARG A 196 -2.49 -21.61 28.36
C ARG A 196 -1.15 -20.89 28.15
N ALA A 197 -0.08 -21.47 28.70
CA ALA A 197 1.28 -21.06 28.38
C ALA A 197 1.52 -21.34 26.89
N GLY A 198 1.60 -20.28 26.09
CA GLY A 198 1.89 -20.37 24.66
C GLY A 198 3.32 -20.87 24.44
N THR A 199 3.49 -22.16 24.23
CA THR A 199 4.69 -22.75 23.65
C THR A 199 4.86 -22.23 22.23
N HIS A 200 5.73 -21.23 22.05
CA HIS A 200 6.24 -20.83 20.75
C HIS A 200 7.16 -21.95 20.21
N HIS A 201 6.59 -23.00 19.62
CA HIS A 201 7.36 -23.87 18.74
C HIS A 201 7.65 -23.13 17.42
N ARG A 202 8.79 -22.45 17.36
CA ARG A 202 9.40 -22.05 16.09
C ARG A 202 9.97 -23.32 15.45
N ARG A 203 9.32 -23.78 14.39
CA ARG A 203 9.72 -24.89 13.53
C ARG A 203 11.11 -24.60 12.93
N ALA A 204 12.16 -25.20 13.49
CA ALA A 204 13.47 -25.23 12.86
C ALA A 204 13.39 -26.20 11.67
N ALA A 205 13.66 -25.68 10.47
CA ALA A 205 13.80 -26.47 9.26
C ALA A 205 15.05 -27.36 9.40
N ARG A 206 14.86 -28.68 9.22
CA ARG A 206 15.96 -29.64 9.10
C ARG A 206 16.67 -29.40 7.78
N GLY A 207 17.95 -29.04 7.85
CA GLY A 207 18.87 -29.17 6.74
C GLY A 207 19.04 -30.64 6.37
N THR A 208 18.90 -30.93 5.08
CA THR A 208 19.30 -32.19 4.46
C THR A 208 20.82 -32.29 4.45
N PRO A 209 21.44 -33.35 4.98
CA PRO A 209 22.82 -33.64 4.64
C PRO A 209 22.87 -34.34 3.29
N SER A 210 23.61 -33.72 2.39
CA SER A 210 24.21 -34.34 1.21
C SER A 210 25.03 -35.55 1.64
N ALA A 211 24.76 -36.72 1.07
CA ALA A 211 25.64 -37.88 1.16
C ALA A 211 26.05 -38.26 -0.26
N SER A 212 27.34 -38.13 -0.49
CA SER A 212 28.11 -38.50 -1.67
C SER A 212 28.36 -40.01 -1.67
N MET A 213 28.25 -40.59 -2.87
CA MET A 213 29.04 -41.68 -3.48
C MET A 213 29.23 -43.02 -2.76
N GLY A 214 29.04 -44.09 -3.54
CA GLY A 214 29.41 -45.48 -3.25
C GLY A 214 28.67 -46.42 -4.17
#